data_AF-A0A165EVU1-F1
#
_entry.id   AF-A0A165EVU1-F1
#
_cell.length_a   1.000
_cell.length_b   1.000
_cell.length_c   1.000
_cell.angle_alpha   90.00
_cell.angle_beta   90.00
_cell.angle_gamma   90.00
#
_symmetry.space_group_name_H-M   'P 1'
#
loop_
_entity.id
_entity.type
_entity.pdbx_description
1 polymer ?
#
loop_
_entity_poly.entity_id
_entity_poly.type
_entity_poly.pdbx_seq_one_letter_code
_entity_poly.pdbx_strand_id
1 'polypeptide(L)'
;MRSRCNSFKAEGHHASVQTRQCERCHKTFNAKGITSHERKCLREARDRDRDAELLRELVPERIVETDGLQGAAREFTSRLAGIASLVVLEAPSLQGAASHYDGPPLCGEMPLHEPAECPAGASTNDLNAVFHPRARTPMRIQSFEEYGRDEASQAPPPQSEKPWRPFRMRTDFEFAEIALNAALNKNQVNALINIINAVASGKAEFTIASDVKLHKYWEQASVLLTPFEQYTVDVPYKKEVRSFELYGRDLWEWCLDLLCDP
;
A
#
# COMPACT_ATOMS: atom_id res chain seq x y z
N MET A 1 -42.50 54.40 -49.65
CA MET A 1 -42.16 54.79 -48.26
C MET A 1 -41.93 53.51 -47.48
N ARG A 2 -40.67 53.13 -47.17
CA ARG A 2 -40.00 53.26 -45.85
C ARG A 2 -40.95 52.81 -44.72
N SER A 3 -40.68 51.79 -43.89
CA SER A 3 -39.47 51.60 -43.07
C SER A 3 -39.44 50.22 -42.39
N ARG A 4 -38.28 49.56 -42.51
CA ARG A 4 -37.46 48.92 -41.45
C ARG A 4 -38.14 48.11 -40.33
N CYS A 5 -38.08 46.79 -40.44
CA CYS A 5 -37.94 45.92 -39.26
C CYS A 5 -36.45 45.82 -38.92
N ASN A 6 -36.04 46.41 -37.79
CA ASN A 6 -34.67 46.33 -37.28
C ASN A 6 -34.43 44.96 -36.66
N SER A 7 -33.49 44.21 -37.23
CA SER A 7 -32.82 43.09 -36.56
C SER A 7 -31.96 43.62 -35.43
N PHE A 8 -32.36 43.38 -34.18
CA PHE A 8 -31.45 43.53 -33.05
C PHE A 8 -30.60 42.27 -32.94
N LYS A 9 -29.36 42.36 -33.44
CA LYS A 9 -28.28 41.43 -33.11
C LYS A 9 -28.05 41.47 -31.60
N ALA A 10 -28.23 40.34 -30.93
CA ALA A 10 -27.72 40.14 -29.59
C ALA A 10 -26.20 39.93 -29.70
N GLU A 11 -25.43 41.00 -29.48
CA GLU A 11 -23.99 40.92 -29.30
C GLU A 11 -23.71 40.31 -27.92
N GLY A 12 -23.47 39.00 -27.91
CA GLY A 12 -23.02 38.26 -26.74
C GLY A 12 -21.68 38.79 -26.28
N HIS A 13 -21.70 39.57 -25.20
CA HIS A 13 -20.51 39.90 -24.43
C HIS A 13 -19.96 38.59 -23.81
N HIS A 14 -18.91 38.03 -24.40
CA HIS A 14 -18.10 37.03 -23.72
C HIS A 14 -17.40 37.72 -22.54
N ALA A 15 -18.00 37.64 -21.36
CA ALA A 15 -17.37 38.02 -20.11
C ALA A 15 -16.07 37.19 -19.97
N SER A 16 -14.93 37.88 -19.94
CA SER A 16 -13.62 37.28 -19.67
C SER A 16 -13.70 36.49 -18.35
N VAL A 17 -13.69 35.16 -18.45
CA VAL A 17 -13.68 34.29 -17.28
C VAL A 17 -12.32 34.47 -16.61
N GLN A 18 -12.30 35.14 -15.46
CA GLN A 18 -11.09 35.31 -14.66
C GLN A 18 -10.51 33.93 -14.33
N THR A 19 -9.33 33.64 -14.87
CA THR A 19 -8.55 32.43 -14.56
C THR A 19 -7.37 32.81 -13.68
N ARG A 20 -6.99 31.90 -12.79
CA ARG A 20 -5.84 32.03 -11.89
C ARG A 20 -5.01 30.75 -11.95
N GLN A 21 -3.71 30.85 -11.73
CA GLN A 21 -2.80 29.70 -11.69
C GLN A 21 -2.57 29.24 -10.25
N CYS A 22 -2.53 27.92 -10.05
CA CYS A 22 -2.14 27.35 -8.76
C CYS A 22 -0.63 27.51 -8.54
N GLU A 23 -0.22 28.00 -7.37
CA GLU A 23 1.20 28.22 -7.04
C GLU A 23 2.02 26.92 -6.88
N ARG A 24 1.35 25.77 -6.67
CA ARG A 24 2.02 24.48 -6.45
C ARG A 24 2.17 23.62 -7.70
N CYS A 25 1.14 23.58 -8.55
CA CYS A 25 1.16 22.75 -9.75
C CYS A 25 1.12 23.55 -11.05
N HIS A 26 1.07 24.89 -10.97
CA HIS A 26 1.07 25.84 -12.08
C HIS A 26 -0.06 25.67 -13.10
N LYS A 27 -1.07 24.85 -12.82
CA LYS A 27 -2.25 24.68 -13.67
C LYS A 27 -3.21 25.87 -13.53
N THR A 28 -3.82 26.28 -14.63
CA THR A 28 -4.81 27.36 -14.71
C THR A 28 -6.21 26.87 -14.38
N PHE A 29 -6.90 27.56 -13.49
CA PHE A 29 -8.28 27.26 -13.09
C PHE A 29 -9.14 28.52 -13.15
N ASN A 30 -10.44 28.36 -13.38
CA ASN A 30 -11.41 29.43 -13.23
C ASN A 30 -11.42 29.92 -11.76
N ALA A 31 -11.67 31.22 -11.55
CA ALA A 31 -11.65 31.83 -10.22
C ALA A 31 -12.55 31.13 -9.19
N LYS A 32 -13.67 30.53 -9.62
CA LYS A 32 -14.56 29.73 -8.75
C LYS A 32 -13.99 28.36 -8.36
N GLY A 33 -13.09 27.79 -9.16
CA GLY A 33 -12.54 26.45 -8.98
C GLY A 33 -11.16 26.40 -8.33
N ILE A 34 -10.39 27.50 -8.38
CA ILE A 34 -9.00 27.51 -7.92
C ILE A 34 -8.85 27.22 -6.42
N THR A 35 -9.71 27.77 -5.55
CA THR A 35 -9.61 27.53 -4.09
C THR A 35 -9.87 26.06 -3.73
N SER A 36 -10.78 25.39 -4.44
CA SER A 36 -11.03 23.96 -4.25
C SER A 36 -9.83 23.13 -4.71
N HIS A 37 -9.27 23.48 -5.88
CA HIS A 37 -8.06 22.87 -6.38
C HIS A 37 -6.87 23.08 -5.42
N GLU A 38 -6.62 24.30 -4.92
CA GLU A 38 -5.52 24.61 -4.01
C GLU A 38 -5.56 23.76 -2.74
N ARG A 39 -6.76 23.56 -2.16
CA ARG A 39 -6.92 22.67 -1.00
C ARG A 39 -6.60 21.22 -1.33
N LYS A 40 -7.02 20.73 -2.51
CA LYS A 40 -6.72 19.36 -2.96
C LYS A 40 -5.23 19.20 -3.25
N CYS A 41 -4.65 20.13 -3.99
CA CYS A 41 -3.24 20.15 -4.37
C CYS A 41 -2.32 20.24 -3.14
N LEU A 42 -2.72 21.01 -2.11
CA LEU A 42 -2.03 21.06 -0.83
C LEU A 42 -2.08 19.71 -0.10
N ARG A 43 -3.24 19.02 -0.09
CA ARG A 43 -3.34 17.68 0.50
C ARG A 43 -2.46 16.68 -0.24
N GLU A 44 -2.56 16.62 -1.56
CA GLU A 44 -1.75 15.73 -2.40
C GLU A 44 -0.25 16.02 -2.31
N ALA A 45 0.15 17.26 -2.04
CA ALA A 45 1.56 17.60 -1.76
C ALA A 45 2.00 17.04 -0.41
N ARG A 46 1.20 17.25 0.65
CA ARG A 46 1.49 16.70 1.99
C ARG A 46 1.50 15.18 2.01
N ASP A 47 0.63 14.55 1.22
CA ASP A 47 0.60 13.09 1.07
C ASP A 47 1.89 12.61 0.41
N ARG A 48 2.32 13.24 -0.70
CA ARG A 48 3.61 12.94 -1.34
C ARG A 48 4.81 13.16 -0.42
N ASP A 49 4.81 14.22 0.38
CA ASP A 49 5.89 14.50 1.33
C ASP A 49 5.97 13.41 2.42
N ARG A 50 4.81 12.93 2.91
CA ARG A 50 4.75 11.79 3.86
C ARG A 50 5.19 10.48 3.24
N ASP A 51 4.74 10.20 2.02
CA ASP A 51 5.13 8.99 1.29
C ASP A 51 6.64 9.00 1.01
N ALA A 52 7.21 10.16 0.65
CA ALA A 52 8.65 10.32 0.45
C ALA A 52 9.44 10.12 1.76
N GLU A 53 8.92 10.58 2.89
CA GLU A 53 9.55 10.37 4.21
C GLU A 53 9.54 8.89 4.60
N LEU A 54 8.41 8.20 4.42
CA LEU A 54 8.33 6.74 4.64
C LEU A 54 9.32 5.98 3.74
N LEU A 55 9.46 6.40 2.48
CA LEU A 55 10.43 5.79 1.58
C LEU A 55 11.88 6.04 2.02
N ARG A 56 12.20 7.22 2.57
CA ARG A 56 13.52 7.50 3.15
C ARG A 56 13.79 6.67 4.40
N GLU A 57 12.78 6.42 5.22
CA GLU A 57 12.89 5.58 6.41
C GLU A 57 13.07 4.10 6.05
N LEU A 58 12.39 3.63 4.99
CA LEU A 58 12.43 2.24 4.53
C LEU A 58 13.68 1.91 3.70
N VAL A 59 14.37 2.91 3.16
CA VAL A 59 15.62 2.72 2.40
C VAL A 59 16.77 3.35 3.21
N PRO A 60 17.47 2.57 4.06
CA PRO A 60 18.69 3.05 4.71
C PRO A 60 19.67 3.52 3.63
N GLU A 61 20.23 4.71 3.81
CA GLU A 61 21.36 5.21 3.02
C GLU A 61 22.49 4.17 3.02
N ARG A 62 22.60 3.40 1.95
CA ARG A 62 23.82 2.67 1.63
C ARG A 62 23.99 2.51 0.13
N ILE A 63 24.06 3.64 -0.59
CA ILE A 63 24.85 3.74 -1.82
C ILE A 63 25.45 5.16 -1.91
N VAL A 64 26.63 5.32 -1.30
CA VAL A 64 27.67 6.28 -1.71
C VAL A 64 28.94 5.41 -1.57
N GLU A 65 29.82 5.19 -2.54
CA GLU A 65 30.36 5.98 -3.64
C GLU A 65 30.87 5.02 -4.73
N THR A 66 30.73 5.37 -6.02
CA THR A 66 31.84 5.18 -6.98
C THR A 66 31.75 6.27 -8.05
N ASP A 67 32.36 7.41 -7.76
CA ASP A 67 32.90 8.27 -8.82
C ASP A 67 34.26 7.69 -9.26
N GLY A 68 34.42 7.54 -10.58
CA GLY A 68 35.73 7.43 -11.24
C GLY A 68 36.18 6.03 -11.64
N LEU A 69 35.93 5.61 -12.88
CA LEU A 69 36.89 5.81 -13.98
C LEU A 69 36.38 5.17 -15.28
N GLN A 70 36.24 6.01 -16.30
CA GLN A 70 36.38 5.61 -17.69
C GLN A 70 37.74 4.91 -17.87
N GLY A 71 37.75 3.76 -18.57
CA GLY A 71 38.97 3.20 -19.14
C GLY A 71 39.23 1.73 -18.80
N ALA A 72 38.43 0.81 -19.34
CA ALA A 72 38.87 -0.56 -19.65
C ALA A 72 37.90 -1.26 -20.61
N ALA A 73 37.45 -0.56 -21.66
CA ALA A 73 37.05 -1.23 -22.89
C ALA A 73 38.32 -1.64 -23.63
N ARG A 74 39.00 -2.69 -23.13
CA ARG A 74 40.00 -3.53 -23.81
C ARG A 74 40.70 -4.42 -22.78
N GLU A 75 40.78 -5.70 -23.10
CA GLU A 75 41.61 -6.72 -22.44
C GLU A 75 41.09 -7.31 -21.13
N PHE A 76 40.07 -8.18 -21.21
CA PHE A 76 40.00 -9.34 -20.31
C PHE A 76 39.46 -10.60 -21.00
N THR A 77 39.83 -10.81 -22.27
CA THR A 77 39.67 -12.08 -23.00
C THR A 77 40.79 -13.08 -22.68
N SER A 78 41.45 -12.99 -21.52
CA SER A 78 42.59 -13.87 -21.21
C SER A 78 42.74 -14.18 -19.73
N ARG A 79 41.70 -14.77 -19.10
CA ARG A 79 41.85 -15.42 -17.79
C ARG A 79 40.77 -16.47 -17.49
N LEU A 80 40.46 -17.30 -18.48
CA LEU A 80 39.82 -18.62 -18.32
C LEU A 80 40.80 -19.71 -17.80
N ALA A 81 41.74 -19.34 -16.95
CA ALA A 81 42.62 -20.30 -16.27
C ALA A 81 43.02 -19.72 -14.92
N GLY A 82 42.47 -20.28 -13.84
CA GLY A 82 42.83 -19.89 -12.48
C GLY A 82 41.67 -19.59 -11.55
N ILE A 83 40.57 -20.33 -11.65
CA ILE A 83 39.68 -20.52 -10.49
C ILE A 83 40.40 -21.51 -9.57
N ALA A 84 41.13 -21.01 -8.59
CA ALA A 84 41.51 -21.77 -7.39
C ALA A 84 42.02 -20.83 -6.29
N SER A 85 41.32 -20.85 -5.15
CA SER A 85 41.84 -20.50 -3.81
C SER A 85 42.07 -18.99 -3.56
N LEU A 86 41.60 -18.35 -2.47
CA LEU A 86 41.33 -18.76 -1.09
C LEU A 86 40.03 -18.11 -0.58
N VAL A 87 39.19 -18.89 0.10
CA VAL A 87 38.36 -18.41 1.21
C VAL A 87 38.96 -19.02 2.47
N VAL A 88 39.49 -18.20 3.37
CA VAL A 88 39.75 -18.61 4.76
C VAL A 88 38.68 -17.95 5.60
N LEU A 89 37.71 -18.75 6.03
CA LEU A 89 36.87 -18.42 7.16
C LEU A 89 37.11 -19.51 8.21
N GLU A 90 37.99 -19.19 9.16
CA GLU A 90 38.03 -19.85 10.46
C GLU A 90 36.79 -19.45 11.26
N ALA A 91 36.13 -20.44 11.86
CA ALA A 91 35.11 -20.25 12.86
C ALA A 91 35.77 -20.18 14.24
N PRO A 92 35.50 -19.16 15.07
CA PRO A 92 35.79 -19.25 16.49
C PRO A 92 34.57 -19.77 17.26
N SER A 93 34.84 -20.84 17.98
CA SER A 93 34.23 -21.32 19.21
C SER A 93 33.42 -20.32 20.04
N LEU A 94 32.23 -20.75 20.45
CA LEU A 94 31.44 -20.21 21.54
C LEU A 94 32.21 -20.31 22.86
N GLN A 95 32.56 -19.17 23.44
CA GLN A 95 32.83 -19.01 24.87
C GLN A 95 32.30 -17.66 25.32
N GLY A 96 31.54 -17.69 26.41
CA GLY A 96 30.80 -16.54 26.92
C GLY A 96 31.70 -15.43 27.44
N ALA A 97 31.25 -14.20 27.19
CA ALA A 97 31.62 -13.02 27.96
C ALA A 97 30.35 -12.17 28.08
N ALA A 98 29.94 -11.90 29.31
CA ALA A 98 28.86 -10.98 29.63
C ALA A 98 29.24 -9.57 29.12
N SER A 99 28.53 -9.08 28.11
CA SER A 99 28.70 -7.70 27.64
C SER A 99 27.60 -6.81 28.19
N HIS A 100 28.05 -5.84 28.98
CA HIS A 100 27.35 -4.64 29.41
C HIS A 100 26.64 -3.99 28.22
N TYR A 101 25.31 -3.96 28.23
CA TYR A 101 24.51 -3.20 27.27
C TYR A 101 24.28 -1.80 27.84
N ASP A 102 24.98 -0.80 27.29
CA ASP A 102 24.63 0.60 27.47
C ASP A 102 23.48 0.93 26.50
N GLY A 103 22.27 0.99 27.06
CA GLY A 103 21.05 1.34 26.34
C GLY A 103 21.01 2.82 25.91
N PRO A 104 20.15 3.16 24.93
CA PRO A 104 20.00 4.52 24.42
C PRO A 104 19.47 5.50 25.48
N PRO A 105 19.74 6.81 25.34
CA PRO A 105 19.50 7.81 26.38
C PRO A 105 18.03 7.89 26.74
N LEU A 106 17.78 7.82 28.06
CA LEU A 106 16.49 7.93 28.70
C LEU A 106 15.78 9.22 28.26
N CYS A 107 14.71 9.08 27.47
CA CYS A 107 13.71 10.11 27.33
C CYS A 107 13.08 10.35 28.71
N GLY A 108 13.45 11.47 29.32
CA GLY A 108 12.75 12.20 30.38
C GLY A 108 12.17 11.36 31.52
N GLU A 109 12.75 11.49 32.70
CA GLU A 109 12.17 11.04 33.98
C GLU A 109 10.67 11.37 34.03
N MET A 110 9.84 10.36 33.76
CA MET A 110 8.43 10.43 34.09
C MET A 110 8.34 10.29 35.61
N PRO A 111 7.59 11.17 36.30
CA PRO A 111 7.30 10.97 37.71
C PRO A 111 6.75 9.56 37.91
N LEU A 112 7.43 8.78 38.76
CA LEU A 112 6.87 7.57 39.35
C LEU A 112 5.59 7.98 40.07
N HIS A 113 4.47 7.91 39.37
CA HIS A 113 3.18 8.04 40.00
C HIS A 113 2.97 6.75 40.80
N GLU A 114 2.83 6.91 42.11
CA GLU A 114 2.49 5.83 43.04
C GLU A 114 1.41 4.93 42.42
N PRO A 115 1.54 3.59 42.54
CA PRO A 115 0.47 2.70 42.12
C PRO A 115 -0.77 3.12 42.90
N ALA A 116 -1.80 3.55 42.16
CA ALA A 116 -3.08 3.95 42.74
C ALA A 116 -3.53 2.84 43.70
N GLU A 117 -3.57 3.17 44.99
CA GLU A 117 -3.95 2.24 46.04
C GLU A 117 -5.27 1.58 45.66
N CYS A 118 -5.31 0.24 45.71
CA CYS A 118 -6.55 -0.48 45.55
C CYS A 118 -7.53 0.03 46.63
N PRO A 119 -8.72 0.52 46.27
CA PRO A 119 -9.67 1.01 47.24
C PRO A 119 -10.02 -0.12 48.21
N ALA A 120 -10.03 0.21 49.50
CA ALA A 120 -10.32 -0.72 50.58
C ALA A 120 -11.72 -1.33 50.37
N GLY A 121 -11.77 -2.56 49.85
CA GLY A 121 -13.01 -3.25 49.50
C GLY A 121 -12.94 -4.15 48.26
N ALA A 122 -11.90 -4.03 47.41
CA ALA A 122 -11.73 -4.91 46.25
C ALA A 122 -11.34 -6.35 46.67
N SER A 123 -12.07 -7.34 46.16
CA SER A 123 -11.76 -8.75 46.35
C SER A 123 -10.59 -9.18 45.45
N THR A 124 -9.88 -10.27 45.79
CA THR A 124 -8.77 -10.79 44.96
C THR A 124 -9.23 -11.28 43.58
N ASN A 125 -10.54 -11.45 43.38
CA ASN A 125 -11.14 -11.89 42.14
C ASN A 125 -11.78 -10.73 41.38
N ASP A 126 -11.48 -9.47 41.68
CA ASP A 126 -12.03 -8.34 40.92
C ASP A 126 -11.14 -8.00 39.72
N LEU A 127 -11.78 -7.65 38.60
CA LEU A 127 -11.14 -7.24 37.36
C LEU A 127 -10.89 -5.73 37.37
N ASN A 128 -9.62 -5.35 37.21
CA ASN A 128 -9.19 -3.96 37.19
C ASN A 128 -8.95 -3.50 35.75
N ALA A 129 -9.82 -2.63 35.24
CA ALA A 129 -9.60 -1.96 33.96
C ALA A 129 -8.83 -0.65 34.20
N VAL A 130 -7.55 -0.65 33.83
CA VAL A 130 -6.67 0.52 33.87
C VAL A 130 -6.70 1.20 32.51
N PHE A 131 -7.12 2.46 32.49
CA PHE A 131 -7.19 3.26 31.26
C PHE A 131 -5.91 4.07 31.05
N HIS A 132 -5.60 4.39 29.79
CA HIS A 132 -4.44 5.20 29.45
C HIS A 132 -4.54 6.62 30.08
N PRO A 133 -3.46 7.22 30.62
CA PRO A 133 -3.52 8.48 31.36
C PRO A 133 -4.16 9.66 30.60
N ARG A 134 -4.01 9.71 29.27
CA ARG A 134 -4.67 10.72 28.42
C ARG A 134 -6.20 10.63 28.40
N ALA A 135 -6.77 9.46 28.68
CA ALA A 135 -8.22 9.27 28.70
C ALA A 135 -8.88 9.89 29.93
N ARG A 136 -8.11 10.30 30.95
CA ARG A 136 -8.60 10.87 32.23
C ARG A 136 -9.77 10.08 32.83
N THR A 137 -9.80 8.78 32.57
CA THR A 137 -10.86 7.89 33.03
C THR A 137 -10.34 7.18 34.27
N PRO A 138 -11.06 7.22 35.40
CA PRO A 138 -10.63 6.55 36.61
C PRO A 138 -10.57 5.03 36.40
N MET A 139 -9.70 4.36 37.17
CA MET A 139 -9.62 2.90 37.17
C MET A 139 -11.00 2.33 37.50
N ARG A 140 -11.48 1.40 36.67
CA ARG A 140 -12.77 0.74 36.88
C ARG A 140 -12.52 -0.66 37.44
N ILE A 141 -13.00 -0.90 38.65
CA ILE A 141 -12.98 -2.21 39.30
C ILE A 141 -14.37 -2.83 39.08
N GLN A 142 -14.40 -4.04 38.54
CA GLN A 142 -15.62 -4.82 38.37
C GLN A 142 -15.42 -6.18 39.02
N SER A 143 -16.39 -6.65 39.80
CA SER A 143 -16.29 -8.01 40.35
C SER A 143 -16.30 -9.02 39.20
N PHE A 144 -15.49 -10.09 39.31
CA PHE A 144 -15.48 -11.13 38.27
C PHE A 144 -16.84 -11.81 38.12
N GLU A 145 -17.61 -11.93 39.20
CA GLU A 145 -18.96 -12.49 39.11
C GLU A 145 -19.90 -11.61 38.29
N GLU A 146 -19.77 -10.28 38.34
CA GLU A 146 -20.60 -9.35 37.54
C GLU A 146 -20.08 -9.12 36.13
N TYR A 147 -18.82 -9.45 35.86
CA TYR A 147 -18.22 -9.26 34.56
C TYR A 147 -18.92 -10.12 33.49
N GLY A 148 -19.44 -9.44 32.45
CA GLY A 148 -20.23 -10.08 31.40
C GLY A 148 -21.72 -10.29 31.73
N ARG A 149 -22.18 -10.10 32.98
CA ARG A 149 -23.62 -10.10 33.30
C ARG A 149 -24.37 -8.92 32.66
N ASP A 150 -23.70 -7.78 32.53
CA ASP A 150 -24.21 -6.61 31.80
C ASP A 150 -24.33 -6.86 30.29
N GLU A 151 -23.50 -7.75 29.73
CA GLU A 151 -23.59 -8.13 28.31
C GLU A 151 -24.64 -9.23 28.08
N ALA A 152 -24.81 -10.16 29.03
CA ALA A 152 -25.86 -11.17 28.99
C ALA A 152 -27.27 -10.60 29.20
N SER A 153 -27.37 -9.44 29.87
CA SER A 153 -28.62 -8.70 30.08
C SER A 153 -28.92 -7.66 28.99
N GLN A 154 -27.96 -7.39 28.10
CA GLN A 154 -28.25 -6.62 26.90
C GLN A 154 -29.17 -7.45 26.01
N ALA A 155 -30.34 -6.87 25.69
CA ALA A 155 -31.19 -7.43 24.66
C ALA A 155 -30.32 -7.65 23.41
N PRO A 156 -30.42 -8.82 22.73
CA PRO A 156 -29.66 -9.07 21.53
C PRO A 156 -29.84 -7.87 20.60
N PRO A 157 -28.76 -7.39 19.95
CA PRO A 157 -28.85 -6.25 19.06
C PRO A 157 -29.99 -6.50 18.08
N PRO A 158 -30.82 -5.48 17.79
CA PRO A 158 -32.02 -5.66 16.99
C PRO A 158 -31.62 -6.39 15.71
N GLN A 159 -32.11 -7.63 15.58
CA GLN A 159 -31.81 -8.45 14.43
C GLN A 159 -32.34 -7.69 13.23
N SER A 160 -31.44 -7.20 12.38
CA SER A 160 -31.88 -6.54 11.17
C SER A 160 -32.67 -7.56 10.36
N GLU A 161 -33.89 -7.21 9.95
CA GLU A 161 -34.70 -8.04 9.04
C GLU A 161 -33.93 -8.44 7.78
N LYS A 162 -32.88 -7.68 7.44
CA LYS A 162 -31.98 -7.91 6.31
C LYS A 162 -30.53 -7.94 6.79
N PRO A 163 -29.84 -9.10 6.77
CA PRO A 163 -28.48 -9.22 7.30
C PRO A 163 -27.44 -8.37 6.55
N TRP A 164 -27.76 -7.92 5.33
CA TRP A 164 -26.89 -7.08 4.51
C TRP A 164 -27.01 -5.57 4.82
N ARG A 165 -27.77 -5.13 5.82
CA ARG A 165 -27.68 -3.72 6.27
C ARG A 165 -26.30 -3.46 6.88
N PRO A 166 -25.67 -2.29 6.65
CA PRO A 166 -26.24 -1.03 6.16
C PRO A 166 -26.30 -0.88 4.64
N PHE A 167 -25.85 -1.87 3.86
CA PHE A 167 -25.86 -1.78 2.40
C PHE A 167 -27.27 -1.63 1.84
N ARG A 168 -27.38 -0.87 0.74
CA ARG A 168 -28.67 -0.60 0.08
C ARG A 168 -29.20 -1.86 -0.59
N MET A 169 -28.32 -2.61 -1.24
CA MET A 169 -28.65 -3.83 -1.96
C MET A 169 -27.80 -5.00 -1.45
N ARG A 170 -28.34 -6.22 -1.56
CA ARG A 170 -27.61 -7.44 -1.21
C ARG A 170 -26.38 -7.64 -2.11
N THR A 171 -26.47 -7.25 -3.38
CA THR A 171 -25.36 -7.29 -4.34
C THR A 171 -24.19 -6.39 -3.91
N ASP A 172 -24.47 -5.24 -3.31
CA ASP A 172 -23.42 -4.33 -2.82
C ASP A 172 -22.68 -4.95 -1.62
N PHE A 173 -23.41 -5.69 -0.78
CA PHE A 173 -22.85 -6.44 0.34
C PHE A 173 -21.97 -7.61 -0.15
N GLU A 174 -22.48 -8.42 -1.09
CA GLU A 174 -21.72 -9.54 -1.68
C GLU A 174 -20.46 -9.03 -2.39
N PHE A 175 -20.54 -7.90 -3.10
CA PHE A 175 -19.37 -7.24 -3.68
C PHE A 175 -18.36 -6.80 -2.60
N ALA A 176 -18.83 -6.18 -1.51
CA ALA A 176 -17.96 -5.75 -0.42
C ALA A 176 -17.30 -6.94 0.30
N GLU A 177 -18.02 -8.04 0.48
CA GLU A 177 -17.49 -9.30 1.02
C GLU A 177 -16.37 -9.85 0.14
N ILE A 178 -16.56 -9.92 -1.18
CA ILE A 178 -15.51 -10.37 -2.12
C ILE A 178 -14.30 -9.44 -2.06
N ALA A 179 -14.52 -8.12 -2.06
CA ALA A 179 -13.43 -7.14 -1.99
C ALA A 179 -12.62 -7.27 -0.70
N LEU A 180 -13.29 -7.53 0.43
CA LEU A 180 -12.63 -7.76 1.72
C LEU A 180 -11.87 -9.10 1.74
N ASN A 181 -12.51 -10.18 1.30
CA ASN A 181 -11.91 -11.52 1.28
C ASN A 181 -10.68 -11.60 0.36
N ALA A 182 -10.68 -10.86 -0.75
CA ALA A 182 -9.56 -10.76 -1.67
C ALA A 182 -8.54 -9.66 -1.29
N ALA A 183 -8.74 -8.97 -0.16
CA ALA A 183 -7.90 -7.87 0.32
C ALA A 183 -7.63 -6.80 -0.76
N LEU A 184 -8.67 -6.45 -1.54
CA LEU A 184 -8.52 -5.51 -2.64
C LEU A 184 -8.19 -4.11 -2.13
N ASN A 185 -7.22 -3.47 -2.77
CA ASN A 185 -6.90 -2.09 -2.47
C ASN A 185 -7.93 -1.13 -3.09
N LYS A 186 -7.88 0.14 -2.65
CA LYS A 186 -8.80 1.18 -3.12
C LYS A 186 -8.83 1.32 -4.65
N ASN A 187 -7.69 1.19 -5.32
CA ASN A 187 -7.61 1.35 -6.78
C ASN A 187 -8.30 0.17 -7.48
N GLN A 188 -8.06 -1.04 -7.01
CA GLN A 188 -8.72 -2.26 -7.52
C GLN A 188 -10.25 -2.19 -7.32
N VAL A 189 -10.71 -1.78 -6.13
CA VAL A 189 -12.14 -1.61 -5.85
C VAL A 189 -12.78 -0.60 -6.80
N ASN A 190 -12.16 0.56 -6.99
CA ASN A 190 -12.68 1.58 -7.92
C ASN A 190 -12.69 1.10 -9.37
N ALA A 191 -11.66 0.35 -9.80
CA ALA A 191 -11.60 -0.21 -11.14
C ALA A 191 -12.74 -1.21 -11.38
N LEU A 192 -13.02 -2.10 -10.42
CA LEU A 192 -14.14 -3.04 -10.50
C LEU A 192 -15.50 -2.32 -10.55
N ILE A 193 -15.71 -1.32 -9.69
CA ILE A 193 -16.94 -0.50 -9.71
C ILE A 193 -17.14 0.17 -11.08
N ASN A 194 -16.07 0.69 -11.68
CA ASN A 194 -16.15 1.31 -13.01
C ASN A 194 -16.53 0.31 -14.10
N ILE A 195 -15.97 -0.91 -14.08
CA ILE A 195 -16.33 -1.98 -15.02
C ILE A 195 -17.81 -2.35 -14.86
N ILE A 196 -18.27 -2.59 -13.62
CA ILE A 196 -19.67 -2.94 -13.33
C ILE A 196 -20.61 -1.83 -13.82
N ASN A 197 -20.28 -0.56 -13.55
CA ASN A 197 -21.09 0.58 -14.00
C ASN A 197 -21.08 0.75 -15.51
N ALA A 198 -19.95 0.50 -16.19
CA ALA A 198 -19.86 0.54 -17.65
C ALA A 198 -20.76 -0.52 -18.29
N VAL A 199 -20.78 -1.72 -17.73
CA VAL A 199 -21.64 -2.83 -18.19
C VAL A 199 -23.11 -2.55 -17.88
N ALA A 200 -23.43 -2.13 -16.66
CA ALA A 200 -24.80 -1.80 -16.25
C ALA A 200 -25.40 -0.62 -17.03
N SER A 201 -24.56 0.32 -17.48
CA SER A 201 -24.97 1.44 -18.35
C SER A 201 -25.01 1.08 -19.84
N GLY A 202 -24.67 -0.15 -20.22
CA GLY A 202 -24.67 -0.62 -21.60
C GLY A 202 -23.52 -0.07 -22.46
N LYS A 203 -22.49 0.52 -21.85
CA LYS A 203 -21.32 1.06 -22.56
C LYS A 203 -20.28 0.00 -22.92
N ALA A 204 -20.30 -1.12 -22.22
CA ALA A 204 -19.40 -2.25 -22.41
C ALA A 204 -20.17 -3.56 -22.22
N GLU A 205 -19.65 -4.63 -22.81
CA GLU A 205 -20.15 -5.99 -22.61
C GLU A 205 -19.11 -6.79 -21.83
N PHE A 206 -19.56 -7.50 -20.80
CA PHE A 206 -18.71 -8.41 -20.03
C PHE A 206 -18.94 -9.85 -20.49
N THR A 207 -17.98 -10.40 -21.23
CA THR A 207 -18.12 -11.69 -21.94
C THR A 207 -17.54 -12.89 -21.18
N ILE A 208 -16.78 -12.65 -20.10
CA ILE A 208 -16.09 -13.69 -19.33
C ILE A 208 -17.09 -14.35 -18.37
N ALA A 209 -17.54 -15.56 -18.71
CA ALA A 209 -18.61 -16.25 -17.98
C ALA A 209 -18.13 -17.23 -16.89
N SER A 210 -16.85 -17.59 -16.86
CA SER A 210 -16.29 -18.60 -15.94
C SER A 210 -14.79 -18.39 -15.77
N ASP A 211 -14.25 -18.83 -14.63
CA ASP A 211 -12.82 -18.86 -14.34
C ASP A 211 -12.04 -19.62 -15.42
N VAL A 212 -12.58 -20.74 -15.92
CA VAL A 212 -11.93 -21.55 -16.96
C VAL A 212 -11.73 -20.74 -18.25
N LYS A 213 -12.70 -19.88 -18.60
CA LYS A 213 -12.56 -18.99 -19.76
C LYS A 213 -11.52 -17.90 -19.49
N LEU A 214 -11.51 -17.33 -18.29
CA LEU A 214 -10.51 -16.34 -17.88
C LEU A 214 -9.09 -16.91 -17.97
N HIS A 215 -8.88 -18.11 -17.41
CA HIS A 215 -7.60 -18.81 -17.47
C HIS A 215 -7.18 -19.12 -18.91
N LYS A 216 -8.11 -19.53 -19.78
CA LYS A 216 -7.81 -19.71 -21.21
C LYS A 216 -7.38 -18.42 -21.88
N TYR A 217 -8.01 -17.29 -21.57
CA TYR A 217 -7.56 -15.99 -22.10
C TYR A 217 -6.16 -15.64 -21.60
N TRP A 218 -5.84 -15.91 -20.34
CA TRP A 218 -4.49 -15.71 -19.82
C TRP A 218 -3.45 -16.65 -20.46
N GLU A 219 -3.79 -17.91 -20.71
CA GLU A 219 -2.92 -18.85 -21.42
C GLU A 219 -2.72 -18.47 -22.89
N GLN A 220 -3.74 -17.93 -23.54
CA GLN A 220 -3.61 -17.39 -24.90
C GLN A 220 -2.76 -16.11 -24.91
N ALA A 221 -2.96 -15.24 -23.92
CA ALA A 221 -2.19 -14.01 -23.78
C ALA A 221 -0.73 -14.26 -23.36
N SER A 222 -0.45 -15.34 -22.62
CA SER A 222 0.92 -15.65 -22.21
C SER A 222 1.83 -16.00 -23.39
N VAL A 223 1.28 -16.49 -24.50
CA VAL A 223 2.03 -16.73 -25.76
C VAL A 223 2.54 -15.42 -26.37
N LEU A 224 1.90 -14.29 -26.06
CA LEU A 224 2.31 -12.97 -26.55
C LEU A 224 3.45 -12.37 -25.72
N LEU A 225 3.82 -13.01 -24.61
CA LEU A 225 4.87 -12.54 -23.71
C LEU A 225 6.01 -13.56 -23.66
N THR A 226 7.21 -13.08 -23.38
CA THR A 226 8.41 -13.91 -23.20
C THR A 226 8.16 -14.95 -22.11
N PRO A 227 8.27 -16.26 -22.42
CA PRO A 227 8.00 -17.32 -21.46
C PRO A 227 9.10 -17.40 -20.40
N PHE A 228 8.76 -18.04 -19.28
CA PHE A 228 9.78 -18.48 -18.32
C PHE A 228 10.37 -19.81 -18.80
N GLU A 229 11.70 -19.87 -18.83
CA GLU A 229 12.48 -21.06 -19.09
C GLU A 229 13.09 -21.58 -17.79
N GLN A 230 13.18 -22.90 -17.67
CA GLN A 230 13.81 -23.57 -16.54
C GLN A 230 15.29 -23.80 -16.84
N TYR A 231 16.16 -23.33 -15.95
CA TYR A 231 17.59 -23.52 -16.04
C TYR A 231 18.12 -24.19 -14.79
N THR A 232 19.02 -25.16 -14.96
CA THR A 232 19.72 -25.79 -13.86
C THR A 232 21.07 -25.13 -13.70
N VAL A 233 21.33 -24.57 -12.51
CA VAL A 233 22.62 -23.97 -12.17
C VAL A 233 23.32 -24.89 -11.19
N ASP A 234 24.47 -25.41 -11.63
CA ASP A 234 25.33 -26.27 -10.83
C ASP A 234 26.37 -25.42 -10.09
N VAL A 235 26.25 -25.35 -8.77
CA VAL A 235 27.18 -24.60 -7.93
C VAL A 235 28.04 -25.60 -7.14
N PRO A 236 29.36 -25.65 -7.37
CA PRO A 236 30.25 -26.47 -6.55
C PRO A 236 30.32 -25.88 -5.14
N TYR A 237 29.94 -26.66 -4.13
CA TYR A 237 30.03 -26.25 -2.73
C TYR A 237 30.77 -27.33 -1.92
N LYS A 238 31.90 -26.95 -1.34
CA LYS A 238 32.86 -27.87 -0.69
C LYS A 238 33.36 -28.95 -1.66
N LYS A 239 32.84 -30.17 -1.57
CA LYS A 239 33.21 -31.36 -2.37
C LYS A 239 32.03 -31.95 -3.15
N GLU A 240 30.89 -31.29 -3.14
CA GLU A 240 29.66 -31.75 -3.79
C GLU A 240 29.16 -30.66 -4.74
N VAL A 241 28.67 -31.08 -5.91
CA VAL A 241 27.97 -30.20 -6.84
C VAL A 241 26.51 -30.15 -6.40
N ARG A 242 26.00 -28.94 -6.17
CA ARG A 242 24.58 -28.71 -5.86
C ARG A 242 23.92 -28.10 -7.08
N SER A 243 22.94 -28.80 -7.62
CA SER A 243 22.11 -28.34 -8.73
C SER A 243 20.90 -27.59 -8.18
N PHE A 244 20.65 -26.39 -8.69
CA PHE A 244 19.48 -25.59 -8.36
C PHE A 244 18.64 -25.38 -9.62
N GLU A 245 17.37 -25.73 -9.55
CA GLU A 245 16.40 -25.42 -10.60
C GLU A 245 15.90 -23.99 -10.40
N LEU A 246 16.14 -23.15 -11.41
CA LEU A 246 15.72 -21.75 -11.43
C LEU A 246 14.82 -21.53 -12.63
N TYR A 247 13.78 -20.73 -12.47
CA TYR A 247 12.99 -20.24 -13.59
C TYR A 247 13.43 -18.81 -13.90
N GLY A 248 13.85 -18.58 -15.14
CA GLY A 248 14.29 -17.28 -15.64
C GLY A 248 13.59 -16.93 -16.94
N ARG A 249 13.72 -15.69 -17.38
CA ARG A 249 13.28 -15.24 -18.71
C ARG A 249 14.36 -14.34 -19.28
N ASP A 250 14.45 -14.27 -20.60
CA ASP A 250 15.38 -13.35 -21.24
C ASP A 250 14.95 -11.89 -20.94
N LEU A 251 15.86 -11.11 -20.35
CA LEU A 251 15.56 -9.74 -19.95
C LEU A 251 15.37 -8.82 -21.15
N TRP A 252 16.05 -9.09 -22.26
CA TRP A 252 15.97 -8.26 -23.46
C TRP A 252 14.65 -8.47 -24.18
N GLU A 253 14.27 -9.72 -24.45
CA GLU A 253 12.97 -10.05 -25.06
C GLU A 253 11.82 -9.59 -24.17
N TRP A 254 11.92 -9.76 -22.85
CA TRP A 254 10.92 -9.25 -21.92
C TRP A 254 10.81 -7.71 -21.94
N CYS A 255 11.92 -6.98 -22.09
CA CYS A 255 11.89 -5.53 -22.27
C CYS A 255 11.22 -5.13 -23.59
N LEU A 256 11.45 -5.88 -24.66
CA LEU A 256 10.80 -5.63 -25.96
C LEU A 256 9.29 -5.80 -25.87
N ASP A 257 8.80 -6.82 -25.18
CA ASP A 257 7.36 -7.02 -24.95
C ASP A 257 6.72 -5.80 -24.27
N LEU A 258 7.37 -5.24 -23.25
CA LEU A 258 6.87 -4.07 -22.51
C LEU A 258 6.88 -2.78 -23.33
N LEU A 259 7.82 -2.64 -24.27
CA LEU A 259 7.92 -1.45 -25.13
C LEU A 259 6.96 -1.50 -26.31
N CYS A 260 6.61 -2.70 -26.79
CA CYS A 260 5.71 -2.89 -27.91
C CYS A 260 4.23 -2.70 -27.55
N ASP A 261 3.85 -2.85 -26.28
CA ASP A 261 2.45 -2.71 -25.81
C ASP A 261 2.39 -1.86 -24.50
N PRO A 262 2.43 -0.51 -24.60
CA PRO A 262 2.57 0.41 -23.46
C PRO A 262 1.29 0.65 -22.63
#